data_AF-A0AA86NHD3-F1
#
_entry.id   AF-A0AA86NHD3-F1
#
_cell.length_a   1.000
_cell.length_b   1.000
_cell.length_c   1.000
_cell.angle_alpha   90.00
_cell.angle_beta   90.00
_cell.angle_gamma   90.00
#
_symmetry.space_group_name_H-M   'P 1'
#
loop_
_entity.id
_entity.type
_entity.pdbx_description
1 polymer ?
#
loop_
_entity_poly.entity_id
_entity_poly.type
_entity_poly.pdbx_seq_one_letter_code
_entity_poly.pdbx_strand_id
1 'polypeptide(L)' 'MGYQHHLESFVTYTRTEVNIEPGKIVYQVRDLTTMEVKTTFEQVIQ' A
#
# COMPACT_ATOMS: atom_id res chain seq x y z
N MET A 1 4.66 13.63 -21.38
CA MET A 1 3.72 13.18 -20.32
C MET A 1 4.58 12.62 -19.21
N GLY A 2 5.06 13.49 -18.31
CA GLY A 2 6.14 13.17 -17.38
C GLY A 2 5.60 12.58 -16.08
N TYR A 3 6.13 11.41 -15.71
CA TYR A 3 6.21 10.82 -14.37
C TYR A 3 5.46 11.59 -13.27
N GLN A 4 4.15 11.38 -13.19
CA GLN A 4 3.24 12.02 -12.24
C GLN A 4 2.97 11.13 -11.02
N HIS A 5 3.90 10.25 -10.68
CA HIS A 5 3.91 9.47 -9.45
C HIS A 5 5.15 9.88 -8.66
N HIS A 6 5.20 11.15 -8.29
CA HIS A 6 6.21 11.65 -7.36
C HIS A 6 6.03 10.84 -6.07
N LEU A 7 7.06 10.08 -5.72
CA LEU A 7 7.21 9.31 -4.48
C LEU A 7 6.42 9.97 -3.35
N GLU A 8 5.31 9.36 -2.94
CA GLU A 8 4.62 9.75 -1.71
C GLU A 8 5.54 9.35 -0.55
N SER A 9 6.46 10.24 -0.20
CA SER A 9 7.34 10.07 0.96
C SER A 9 6.55 10.36 2.23
N PHE A 10 6.04 9.29 2.85
CA PHE A 10 5.54 9.38 4.21
C PHE A 10 6.74 9.44 5.16
N VAL A 11 6.98 10.59 5.80
CA VAL A 11 7.89 10.68 6.97
C VAL A 11 7.13 10.17 8.20
N THR A 12 6.61 8.94 8.12
CA THR A 12 5.81 8.32 9.16
C THR A 12 6.15 6.85 9.20
N TYR A 13 6.24 6.25 10.39
CA TYR A 13 6.37 4.81 10.50
C TYR A 13 5.12 4.16 9.92
N THR A 14 5.29 3.36 8.88
CA THR A 14 4.19 2.62 8.26
C THR A 14 4.39 1.12 8.40
N ARG A 15 3.29 0.39 8.52
CA ARG A 15 3.25 -1.07 8.43
C ARG A 15 2.59 -1.45 7.11
N THR A 16 3.25 -2.31 6.34
CA THR A 16 2.64 -2.95 5.18
C THR A 16 2.08 -4.29 5.60
N GLU A 17 0.77 -4.48 5.41
CA GLU A 17 0.08 -5.76 5.58
C GLU A 17 -0.16 -6.36 4.21
N VAL A 18 0.23 -7.62 4.05
CA VAL A 18 0.07 -8.37 2.80
C VAL A 18 -0.99 -9.42 3.04
N ASN A 19 -2.09 -9.35 2.30
CA ASN A 19 -3.14 -10.34 2.33
C ASN A 19 -3.22 -11.04 0.98
N ILE A 20 -3.16 -12.37 1.00
CA ILE A 20 -3.19 -13.19 -0.21
C ILE A 20 -4.61 -13.74 -0.34
N GLU A 21 -5.35 -13.22 -1.31
CA GLU A 21 -6.70 -13.65 -1.65
C GLU A 21 -6.66 -14.50 -2.94
N PRO A 22 -7.67 -15.35 -3.19
CA PRO A 22 -7.74 -16.09 -4.45
C PRO A 22 -7.73 -15.13 -5.66
N GLY A 23 -6.71 -15.22 -6.50
CA GLY A 23 -6.57 -14.43 -7.74
C GLY A 23 -5.98 -13.02 -7.55
N LYS A 24 -5.72 -12.56 -6.32
CA LYS A 24 -5.07 -11.26 -6.09
C LYS A 24 -4.29 -11.18 -4.78
N ILE A 25 -3.26 -10.35 -4.77
CA ILE A 25 -2.52 -9.93 -3.58
C ILE A 25 -2.94 -8.51 -3.24
N VAL A 26 -3.36 -8.30 -2.00
CA VAL A 26 -3.74 -6.99 -1.48
C VAL A 26 -2.66 -6.51 -0.52
N TYR A 27 -2.06 -5.36 -0.82
CA TYR A 27 -1.08 -4.69 0.02
C TYR A 27 -1.73 -3.48 0.68
N GLN A 28 -1.85 -3.48 2.01
CA GLN A 28 -2.37 -2.35 2.77
C GLN A 28 -1.22 -1.66 3.49
N VAL A 29 -1.00 -0.38 3.20
CA VAL A 29 -0.05 0.44 3.95
C VAL A 29 -0.82 1.19 5.01
N ARG A 30 -0.49 0.92 6.27
CA ARG A 30 -1.09 1.56 7.45
C ARG A 30 -0.10 2.47 8.13
N ASP A 31 -0.59 3.51 8.77
CA ASP A 31 0.17 4.23 9.78
C ASP A 31 0.43 3.31 10.98
N LEU A 32 1.66 3.22 11.47
CA LEU A 32 2.02 2.33 12.57
C LEU A 32 1.46 2.81 13.92
N THR A 33 1.26 4.12 14.08
CA THR A 33 0.80 4.71 15.33
C THR A 33 -0.72 4.74 15.41
N THR A 34 -1.40 5.14 14.34
CA THR A 34 -2.88 5.22 14.33
C THR A 34 -3.55 3.96 13.81
N MET A 35 -2.82 3.05 13.15
CA MET A 35 -3.35 1.86 12.46
C MET A 35 -4.33 2.17 11.31
N GLU A 36 -4.44 3.45 10.94
CA GLU A 36 -5.27 3.90 9.81
C GLU A 36 -4.66 3.47 8.48
N VAL A 37 -5.51 3.05 7.54
CA VAL A 37 -5.08 2.68 6.19
C VAL A 37 -4.78 3.95 5.40
N LYS A 38 -3.53 4.11 4.97
CA LYS A 38 -3.09 5.23 4.12
C LYS A 38 -3.32 4.93 2.65
N THR A 39 -2.98 3.72 2.23
CA THR A 39 -3.18 3.30 0.84
C THR A 39 -3.34 1.78 0.74
N THR A 40 -3.99 1.36 -0.34
CA THR A 40 -4.17 -0.06 -0.67
C THR A 40 -3.78 -0.28 -2.13
N PHE A 41 -2.92 -1.25 -2.38
CA PHE A 41 -2.56 -1.70 -3.71
C PHE A 41 -3.11 -3.10 -3.93
N GLU A 42 -3.66 -3.33 -5.11
CA GLU A 42 -4.11 -4.65 -5.53
C GLU A 42 -3.25 -5.12 -6.71
N GLN A 43 -2.72 -6.33 -6.62
CA GLN A 43 -2.02 -7.00 -7.70
C GLN A 43 -2.80 -8.26 -8.08
N VAL A 44 -3.31 -8.30 -9.30
CA VAL A 44 -3.96 -9.50 -9.85
C VAL A 44 -2.88 -10.51 -10.23
N ILE A 45 -3.03 -11.76 -9.78
CA ILE A 45 -2.15 -12.86 -10.17
C ILE A 45 -2.74 -13.45 -11.45
N GLN A 46 -2.03 -13.27 -12.58
CA GLN A 46 -2.37 -13.87 -13.88
C GLN A 46 -1.84 -15.31 -13.98
#